data_AF-A0A402BS49-F1
#
_entry.id   AF-A0A402BS49-F1
#
_cell.length_a   1.000
_cell.length_b   1.000
_cell.length_c   1.000
_cell.angle_alpha   90.00
_cell.angle_beta   90.00
_cell.angle_gamma   90.00
#
_symmetry.space_group_name_H-M   'P 1'
#
loop_
_entity.id
_entity.type
_entity.pdbx_description
1 polymer ?
#
loop_
_entity_poly.entity_id
_entity_poly.type
_entity_poly.pdbx_seq_one_letter_code
_entity_poly.pdbx_strand_id
1 'polypeptide(L)' 'MNALQVIKDVEVLREKMHKIALAKGISHPEVLQISQKLDLKLNEYNRMRAGNK' A
#
# COMPACT_ATOMS: atom_id res chain seq x y z
N MET A 1 -0.27 -0.77 16.70
CA MET A 1 -0.54 -1.65 15.54
C MET A 1 0.53 -2.71 15.43
N ASN A 2 0.19 -3.93 14.99
CA ASN A 2 1.11 -5.05 14.81
C ASN A 2 1.77 -4.97 13.42
N ALA A 3 3.08 -5.22 13.31
CA ALA A 3 3.81 -5.24 12.02
C ALA A 3 3.18 -6.20 11.01
N LEU A 4 2.67 -7.35 11.47
CA LEU A 4 1.95 -8.31 10.62
C LEU A 4 0.67 -7.72 10.03
N GLN A 5 -0.02 -6.82 10.75
CA GLN A 5 -1.21 -6.17 10.24
C GLN A 5 -0.86 -5.16 9.15
N VAL A 6 0.21 -4.38 9.35
CA VAL A 6 0.66 -3.40 8.35
C VAL A 6 1.09 -4.09 7.05
N ILE A 7 1.78 -5.22 7.14
CA ILE A 7 2.14 -6.04 5.96
C ILE A 7 0.88 -6.55 5.25
N LYS A 8 -0.11 -7.07 5.98
CA LYS A 8 -1.38 -7.51 5.37
C LYS A 8 -2.09 -6.37 4.64
N ASP A 9 -2.12 -5.17 5.22
CA ASP A 9 -2.73 -4.01 4.59
C ASP A 9 -1.98 -3.61 3.30
N VAL A 10 -0.64 -3.70 3.29
CA VAL A 10 0.20 -3.47 2.10
C VAL A 10 -0.15 -4.46 0.98
N GLU A 11 -0.25 -5.76 1.31
CA GLU A 11 -0.59 -6.80 0.34
C GLU A 11 -1.99 -6.58 -0.28
N VAL A 12 -2.98 -6.27 0.54
CA VAL A 12 -4.36 -5.98 0.09
C VAL A 12 -4.39 -4.76 -0.83
N LEU A 13 -3.69 -3.68 -0.47
CA LEU A 13 -3.62 -2.48 -1.30
C LEU A 13 -2.88 -2.73 -2.62
N ARG A 14 -1.81 -3.53 -2.62
CA ARG A 14 -1.08 -3.91 -3.84
C ARG A 14 -1.97 -4.71 -4.79
N GLU A 15 -2.68 -5.71 -4.27
CA GLU A 15 -3.58 -6.53 -5.08
C GLU A 15 -4.72 -5.69 -5.66
N LYS A 16 -5.30 -4.79 -4.86
CA LYS A 16 -6.35 -3.87 -5.32
C LYS A 16 -5.84 -2.94 -6.41
N MET A 17 -4.65 -2.36 -6.23
CA MET A 17 -4.02 -1.49 -7.24
C MET A 17 -3.83 -2.23 -8.56
N HIS A 18 -3.31 -3.46 -8.51
CA HIS A 18 -3.09 -4.28 -9.69
C HIS A 18 -4.39 -4.59 -10.43
N LYS A 19 -5.44 -5.01 -9.71
CA LYS A 19 -6.77 -5.27 -10.28
C LYS A 19 -7.35 -4.03 -10.98
N ILE A 20 -7.25 -2.85 -10.36
CA ILE A 20 -7.78 -1.63 -10.97
C ILE A 20 -6.92 -1.17 -12.14
N ALA A 21 -5.60 -1.29 -12.06
CA ALA A 21 -4.71 -0.94 -13.16
C ALA A 21 -4.94 -1.83 -14.40
N LEU A 22 -5.20 -3.13 -14.20
CA LEU A 22 -5.60 -4.04 -15.28
C LEU A 22 -6.96 -3.69 -15.88
N ALA A 23 -7.93 -3.29 -15.05
CA ALA A 23 -9.29 -3.02 -15.51
C ALA A 23 -9.49 -1.62 -16.12
N LYS A 24 -8.80 -0.60 -15.60
CA LYS A 24 -9.03 0.82 -15.91
C LYS A 24 -7.80 1.54 -16.46
N GLY A 25 -6.65 0.88 -16.51
CA GLY A 25 -5.38 1.48 -16.89
C GLY A 25 -4.63 2.10 -15.72
N ILE A 26 -3.30 2.15 -15.83
CA ILE A 26 -2.40 2.61 -14.76
C ILE A 26 -2.56 4.10 -14.43
N SER A 27 -3.00 4.91 -15.39
CA SER A 27 -3.22 6.36 -15.24
C SER A 27 -4.59 6.72 -14.64
N HIS A 28 -5.45 5.73 -14.35
CA HIS A 28 -6.77 6.00 -13.81
C HIS A 28 -6.67 6.63 -12.40
N PRO A 29 -7.47 7.67 -12.07
CA PRO A 29 -7.40 8.35 -10.76
C PRO A 29 -7.53 7.42 -9.56
N GLU A 30 -8.30 6.34 -9.67
CA GLU A 30 -8.41 5.33 -8.60
C GLU A 30 -7.10 4.56 -8.34
N VAL A 31 -6.28 4.33 -9.37
CA VAL A 31 -4.95 3.71 -9.20
C VAL A 31 -4.05 4.66 -8.43
N LEU A 32 -4.07 5.95 -8.76
CA LEU A 32 -3.32 6.98 -8.03
C LEU A 32 -3.73 7.06 -6.55
N GLN A 33 -5.03 7.03 -6.26
CA GLN A 33 -5.53 7.04 -4.88
C GLN A 33 -5.09 5.81 -4.09
N ILE A 34 -5.06 4.62 -4.71
CA ILE A 34 -4.59 3.41 -4.04
C ILE A 34 -3.08 3.44 -3.84
N SER A 35 -2.32 3.93 -4.83
CA SER A 35 -0.86 4.12 -4.72
C SER A 35 -0.50 5.03 -3.55
N GLN A 36 -1.21 6.14 -3.36
CA GLN A 36 -0.99 7.03 -2.21
C GLN A 36 -1.26 6.33 -0.86
N LYS A 37 -2.31 5.50 -0.79
CA LYS A 37 -2.61 4.71 0.42
C LYS A 37 -1.55 3.64 0.69
N LEU A 38 -1.06 3.00 -0.37
CA LEU A 38 0.02 2.02 -0.30
C LEU A 38 1.31 2.65 0.23
N ASP A 39 1.69 3.82 -0.28
CA ASP A 39 2.85 4.57 0.19
C ASP A 39 2.76 4.95 1.67
N LEU A 40 1.59 5.39 2.13
CA LEU A 40 1.37 5.69 3.56
C LEU A 40 1.60 4.46 4.44
N LYS A 41 1.13 3.29 4.00
CA LYS A 41 1.31 2.02 4.73
C LYS A 41 2.74 1.50 4.69
N LEU A 42 3.44 1.63 3.57
CA LEU A 42 4.86 1.32 3.46
C LEU A 42 5.70 2.23 4.37
N ASN A 43 5.39 3.53 4.40
CA ASN A 43 6.05 4.47 5.29
C ASN A 43 5.79 4.15 6.77
N GLU A 44 4.60 3.69 7.12
CA GLU A 44 4.28 3.19 8.46
C GLU A 44 5.16 1.99 8.83
N TYR A 45 5.22 0.99 7.96
CA TYR A 45 6.08 -0.19 8.15
C TYR A 45 7.55 0.19 8.30
N ASN A 46 8.05 1.10 7.46
CA ASN A 46 9.43 1.57 7.50
C ASN A 46 9.73 2.30 8.82
N ARG A 47 8.82 3.13 9.34
CA ARG A 47 8.98 3.75 10.66
C ARG A 47 9.02 2.72 11.79
N MET A 48 8.17 1.70 11.73
CA MET A 48 8.19 0.60 12.72
C MET A 48 9.51 -0.17 12.70
N ARG A 49 10.13 -0.34 11.53
CA ARG A 49 11.45 -0.97 11.42
C ARG A 49 12.59 -0.06 11.84
N ALA A 50 12.50 1.24 11.54
CA ALA A 50 13.55 2.22 11.85
C ALA A 50 13.60 2.59 13.34
N GLY A 51 12.47 2.52 14.06
CA GLY A 51 12.39 2.74 15.51
C GLY A 51 12.90 1.59 16.38
N ASN A 52 13.35 0.47 15.78
CA ASN A 52 13.96 -0.67 16.48
C ASN A 52 15.51 -0.61 16.44
N LYS A 53 16.09 0.60 16.43
CA LYS A 53 17.53 0.81 16.60
C LYS A 53 17.83 1.31 18.00
#